data_AF-A0A933CHG0-F1
#
_entry.id   AF-A0A933CHG0-F1
#
_cell.length_a   1.000
_cell.length_b   1.000
_cell.length_c   1.000
_cell.angle_alpha   90.00
_cell.angle_beta   90.00
_cell.angle_gamma   90.00
#
_symmetry.space_group_name_H-M   'P 1'
#
loop_
_entity.id
_entity.type
_entity.pdbx_description
1 polymer ?
#
loop_
_entity_poly.entity_id
_entity_poly.type
_entity_poly.pdbx_seq_one_letter_code
_entity_poly.pdbx_strand_id
1 'polypeptide(L)'
;MDTLAKDLAVVHARWGAADARAVEIQESIRGACANRHPGESYNRANERQVEEFIGLLREEFAGGTYEVERGGEEGAASLFVARWEQARHRRDAPCVVIERQRLSPWALRTTRWNFIFTVPGDSPEVFLLVAHYDTWRGPGADDNTTGEEILKQYLLADLRTPKRPRLTHVYFLAGSEECGLVGLLSQLLLAGGLIAAIQAWQQGSWLYLAAALALCPLASYRFG
;
A
#
# COMPACT_ATOMS: atom_id res chain seq x y z
N MET A 1 16.10 39.09 23.00
CA MET A 1 15.11 38.06 22.63
C MET A 1 14.39 38.36 21.31
N ASP A 2 14.41 39.59 20.79
CA ASP A 2 13.61 40.00 19.62
C ASP A 2 14.24 39.65 18.25
N THR A 3 15.57 39.62 18.15
CA THR A 3 16.28 39.29 16.90
C THR A 3 16.17 37.82 16.51
N LEU A 4 16.38 36.90 17.47
CA LEU A 4 16.25 35.46 17.24
C LEU A 4 14.84 35.07 16.78
N ALA A 5 13.80 35.68 17.36
CA ALA A 5 12.41 35.43 16.96
C ALA A 5 12.11 35.94 15.54
N LYS A 6 12.67 37.10 15.15
CA LYS A 6 12.58 37.62 13.78
C LYS A 6 13.33 36.75 12.78
N ASP A 7 14.53 36.29 13.13
CA ASP A 7 15.35 35.43 12.28
C ASP A 7 14.68 34.07 12.05
N LEU A 8 14.11 33.48 13.11
CA LEU A 8 13.27 32.28 13.02
C LEU A 8 12.03 32.52 12.14
N ALA A 9 11.32 33.64 12.32
CA ALA A 9 10.15 33.94 11.50
C ALA A 9 10.49 34.05 10.00
N VAL A 10 11.65 34.62 9.65
CA VAL A 10 12.12 34.70 8.25
C VAL A 10 12.48 33.31 7.71
N VAL A 11 13.06 32.43 8.53
CA VAL A 11 13.34 31.05 8.15
C VAL A 11 12.05 30.26 7.96
N HIS A 12 11.11 30.34 8.90
CA HIS A 12 9.80 29.66 8.82
C HIS A 12 8.94 30.18 7.67
N ALA A 13 8.98 31.47 7.35
CA ALA A 13 8.25 32.03 6.22
C ALA A 13 8.65 31.37 4.88
N ARG A 14 9.91 30.92 4.73
CA ARG A 14 10.36 30.17 3.54
C ARG A 14 9.71 28.80 3.42
N TRP A 15 9.21 28.26 4.54
CA TRP A 15 8.58 26.96 4.66
C TRP A 15 7.08 27.05 4.96
N GLY A 16 6.46 28.24 4.91
CA GLY A 16 5.05 28.41 5.32
C GLY A 16 4.08 27.48 4.58
N ALA A 17 4.37 27.16 3.31
CA ALA A 17 3.61 26.16 2.54
C ALA A 17 3.85 24.72 3.04
N ALA A 18 5.07 24.39 3.48
CA ALA A 18 5.40 23.10 4.09
C ALA A 18 4.78 22.95 5.48
N ASP A 19 4.74 24.02 6.29
CA ASP A 19 4.10 24.03 7.60
C ASP A 19 2.58 23.84 7.47
N ALA A 20 1.94 24.55 6.53
CA ALA A 20 0.52 24.36 6.25
C ALA A 20 0.22 22.92 5.78
N ARG A 21 1.08 22.35 4.92
CA ARG A 21 0.97 20.97 4.47
C ARG A 21 1.16 19.96 5.60
N ALA A 22 2.08 20.22 6.52
CA ALA A 22 2.30 19.38 7.69
C ALA A 22 1.08 19.40 8.64
N VAL A 23 0.45 20.56 8.83
CA VAL A 23 -0.79 20.68 9.61
C VAL A 23 -1.91 19.88 8.96
N GLU A 24 -2.11 20.00 7.65
CA GLU A 24 -3.11 19.23 6.90
C GLU A 24 -2.88 17.72 7.06
N ILE A 25 -1.63 17.25 6.91
CA ILE A 25 -1.27 15.85 7.11
C ILE A 25 -1.58 15.41 8.55
N GLN A 26 -1.23 16.22 9.55
CA GLN A 26 -1.52 15.90 10.96
C GLN A 26 -3.01 15.82 11.25
N GLU A 27 -3.81 16.69 10.63
CA GLU A 27 -5.27 16.67 10.76
C GLU A 27 -5.87 15.44 10.09
N SER A 28 -5.39 15.08 8.89
CA SER A 28 -5.80 13.84 8.21
C SER A 28 -5.44 12.60 9.04
N ILE A 29 -4.23 12.54 9.61
CA ILE A 29 -3.81 11.42 10.48
C ILE A 29 -4.73 11.34 11.71
N ARG A 30 -4.99 12.47 12.39
CA ARG A 30 -5.93 12.46 13.54
C ARG A 30 -7.32 12.00 13.12
N GLY A 31 -7.80 12.45 11.96
CA GLY A 31 -9.06 12.03 11.36
C GLY A 31 -9.09 10.52 11.14
N ALA A 32 -8.11 9.97 10.43
CA ALA A 32 -7.96 8.55 10.15
C ALA A 32 -7.95 7.70 11.43
N CYS A 33 -7.15 8.11 12.43
CA CYS A 33 -7.05 7.42 13.72
C CYS A 33 -8.36 7.45 14.53
N ALA A 34 -9.16 8.51 14.41
CA ALA A 34 -10.42 8.68 15.14
C ALA A 34 -11.64 8.10 14.39
N ASN A 35 -11.58 8.02 13.07
CA ASN A 35 -12.68 7.65 12.17
C ASN A 35 -12.86 6.12 12.06
N ARG A 36 -13.03 5.47 13.21
CA ARG A 36 -13.37 4.04 13.33
C ARG A 36 -14.79 3.91 13.86
N HIS A 37 -15.63 3.13 13.18
CA HIS A 37 -17.00 2.90 13.64
C HIS A 37 -17.04 2.00 14.89
N PRO A 38 -18.07 2.13 15.75
CA PRO A 38 -18.26 1.22 16.88
C PRO A 38 -18.31 -0.25 16.41
N GLY A 39 -17.45 -1.10 16.98
CA GLY A 39 -17.34 -2.52 16.63
C GLY A 39 -16.50 -2.84 15.39
N GLU A 40 -15.99 -1.83 14.67
CA GLU A 40 -15.08 -2.00 13.54
C GLU A 40 -13.65 -2.27 14.04
N SER A 41 -12.90 -3.15 13.37
CA SER A 41 -11.47 -3.30 13.62
C SER A 41 -10.69 -2.18 12.93
N TYR A 42 -9.51 -1.83 13.43
CA TYR A 42 -8.66 -0.82 12.79
C TYR A 42 -8.35 -1.18 11.32
N ASN A 43 -8.02 -2.44 11.03
CA ASN A 43 -7.77 -2.89 9.66
C ASN A 43 -8.98 -2.73 8.72
N ARG A 44 -10.21 -2.90 9.22
CA ARG A 44 -11.42 -2.62 8.41
C ARG A 44 -11.63 -1.13 8.20
N ALA A 45 -11.40 -0.32 9.23
CA ALA A 45 -11.47 1.13 9.12
C ALA A 45 -10.46 1.65 8.11
N ASN A 46 -9.22 1.17 8.15
CA ASN A 46 -8.16 1.60 7.22
C ASN A 46 -8.50 1.21 5.78
N GLU A 47 -8.96 -0.02 5.52
CA GLU A 47 -9.47 -0.40 4.17
C GLU A 47 -10.59 0.53 3.68
N ARG A 48 -11.57 0.80 4.55
CA ARG A 48 -12.68 1.70 4.22
C ARG A 48 -12.17 3.10 3.93
N GLN A 49 -11.22 3.62 4.69
CA GLN A 49 -10.64 4.95 4.49
C GLN A 49 -9.88 5.05 3.16
N VAL A 50 -9.19 3.99 2.72
CA VAL A 50 -8.59 3.95 1.37
C VAL A 50 -9.68 3.97 0.29
N GLU A 51 -10.79 3.25 0.47
CA GLU A 51 -11.93 3.30 -0.46
C GLU A 51 -12.65 4.65 -0.48
N GLU A 52 -12.79 5.30 0.68
CA GLU A 52 -13.31 6.68 0.80
C GLU A 52 -12.41 7.66 0.04
N PHE A 53 -11.09 7.51 0.15
CA PHE A 53 -10.12 8.29 -0.62
C PHE A 53 -10.25 8.03 -2.13
N ILE A 54 -10.47 6.79 -2.57
CA ILE A 54 -10.80 6.49 -3.98
C ILE A 54 -12.12 7.16 -4.39
N GLY A 55 -13.11 7.23 -3.50
CA GLY A 55 -14.31 8.06 -3.65
C GLY A 55 -13.98 9.51 -3.95
N LEU A 56 -13.16 10.13 -3.11
CA LEU A 56 -12.71 11.51 -3.28
C LEU A 56 -11.99 11.73 -4.61
N LEU A 57 -11.10 10.81 -5.02
CA LEU A 57 -10.41 10.92 -6.30
C LEU A 57 -11.38 10.91 -7.50
N ARG A 58 -12.42 10.07 -7.44
CA ARG A 58 -13.45 10.02 -8.50
C ARG A 58 -14.22 11.31 -8.62
N GLU A 59 -14.53 11.93 -7.47
CA GLU A 59 -15.28 13.18 -7.40
C GLU A 59 -14.42 14.37 -7.86
N GLU A 60 -13.20 14.50 -7.33
CA GLU A 60 -12.31 15.64 -7.60
C GLU A 60 -11.71 15.59 -9.02
N PHE A 61 -11.41 14.38 -9.54
CA PHE A 61 -10.76 14.18 -10.83
C PHE A 61 -11.65 13.42 -11.81
N ALA A 62 -12.92 13.85 -11.93
CA ALA A 62 -13.92 13.22 -12.78
C ALA A 62 -13.40 13.01 -14.22
N GLY A 63 -13.49 11.77 -14.71
CA GLY A 63 -12.98 11.35 -16.02
C GLY A 63 -11.46 11.11 -16.09
N GLY A 64 -10.72 11.38 -15.00
CA GLY A 64 -9.29 11.11 -14.83
C GLY A 64 -8.96 9.92 -13.94
N THR A 65 -9.97 9.18 -13.48
CA THR A 65 -9.80 7.98 -12.64
C THR A 65 -10.17 6.72 -13.41
N TYR A 66 -9.27 5.75 -13.47
CA TYR A 66 -9.47 4.46 -14.12
C TYR A 66 -9.32 3.33 -13.12
N GLU A 67 -10.40 2.63 -12.80
CA GLU A 67 -10.38 1.58 -11.77
C GLU A 67 -10.32 0.18 -12.37
N VAL A 68 -9.53 -0.67 -11.71
CA VAL A 68 -9.30 -2.07 -12.09
C VAL A 68 -9.14 -2.91 -10.84
N GLU A 69 -9.56 -4.18 -10.91
CA GLU A 69 -9.44 -5.13 -9.81
C GLU A 69 -8.68 -6.36 -10.32
N ARG A 70 -7.65 -6.80 -9.61
CA ARG A 70 -6.84 -7.99 -9.93
C ARG A 70 -7.00 -9.03 -8.83
N GLY A 71 -7.18 -10.29 -9.21
CA GLY A 71 -7.43 -11.40 -8.27
C GLY A 71 -8.92 -11.73 -8.05
N GLY A 72 -9.82 -11.16 -8.87
CA GLY A 72 -11.19 -11.63 -9.11
C GLY A 72 -11.28 -12.52 -10.36
N GLU A 73 -12.50 -12.82 -10.83
CA GLU A 73 -12.79 -13.71 -11.99
C GLU A 73 -11.94 -13.41 -13.25
N GLU A 74 -11.77 -14.42 -14.11
CA GLU A 74 -11.00 -14.33 -15.37
C GLU A 74 -11.47 -13.14 -16.23
N GLY A 75 -10.59 -12.15 -16.46
CA GLY A 75 -10.89 -10.93 -17.24
C GLY A 75 -10.27 -9.64 -16.69
N ALA A 76 -9.87 -9.64 -15.42
CA ALA A 76 -9.19 -8.53 -14.75
C ALA A 76 -7.92 -8.03 -15.47
N ALA A 77 -7.10 -8.95 -15.99
CA ALA A 77 -5.82 -8.62 -16.59
C ALA A 77 -5.96 -7.87 -17.93
N SER A 78 -6.93 -8.24 -18.77
CA SER A 78 -7.18 -7.57 -20.05
C SER A 78 -7.78 -6.18 -19.84
N LEU A 79 -8.66 -6.03 -18.84
CA LEU A 79 -9.19 -4.73 -18.43
C LEU A 79 -8.09 -3.80 -17.89
N PHE A 80 -7.17 -4.32 -17.07
CA PHE A 80 -5.99 -3.58 -16.63
C PHE A 80 -5.20 -3.00 -17.80
N VAL A 81 -4.84 -3.85 -18.77
CA VAL A 81 -4.08 -3.41 -19.95
C VAL A 81 -4.84 -2.34 -20.74
N ALA A 82 -6.16 -2.52 -20.96
CA ALA A 82 -6.96 -1.54 -21.69
C ALA A 82 -7.05 -0.19 -20.96
N ARG A 83 -7.27 -0.19 -19.64
CA ARG A 83 -7.32 1.04 -18.83
C ARG A 83 -5.97 1.73 -18.75
N TRP A 84 -4.90 0.95 -18.66
CA TRP A 84 -3.53 1.45 -18.69
C TRP A 84 -3.21 2.16 -20.00
N GLU A 85 -3.51 1.53 -21.14
CA GLU A 85 -3.32 2.17 -22.45
C GLU A 85 -4.17 3.43 -22.59
N GLN A 86 -5.44 3.39 -22.16
CA GLN A 86 -6.31 4.56 -22.13
C GLN A 86 -5.70 5.72 -21.33
N ALA A 87 -5.19 5.44 -20.12
CA ALA A 87 -4.55 6.43 -19.26
C ALA A 87 -3.24 6.97 -19.87
N ARG A 88 -2.43 6.12 -20.51
CA ARG A 88 -1.19 6.54 -21.17
C ARG A 88 -1.44 7.46 -22.35
N HIS A 89 -2.49 7.19 -23.15
CA HIS A 89 -2.85 8.01 -24.30
C HIS A 89 -3.43 9.38 -23.91
N ARG A 90 -3.91 9.54 -22.68
CA ARG A 90 -4.40 10.82 -22.17
C ARG A 90 -3.26 11.81 -21.95
N ARG A 91 -3.16 12.88 -22.76
CA ARG A 91 -2.05 13.86 -22.71
C ARG A 91 -2.45 15.24 -22.18
N ASP A 92 -3.74 15.51 -22.08
CA ASP A 92 -4.34 16.80 -21.72
C ASP A 92 -4.17 17.14 -20.23
N ALA A 93 -4.18 16.14 -19.35
CA ALA A 93 -4.06 16.31 -17.91
C ALA A 93 -3.52 15.04 -17.23
N PRO A 94 -2.98 15.12 -16.01
CA PRO A 94 -2.75 13.95 -15.18
C PRO A 94 -4.01 13.12 -14.96
N CYS A 95 -3.82 11.82 -14.80
CA CYS A 95 -4.86 10.86 -14.48
C CYS A 95 -4.28 9.76 -13.60
N VAL A 96 -5.12 8.92 -13.01
CA VAL A 96 -4.70 7.83 -12.13
C VAL A 96 -5.38 6.53 -12.55
N VAL A 97 -4.59 5.46 -12.60
CA VAL A 97 -5.08 4.07 -12.66
C VAL A 97 -5.04 3.50 -11.26
N ILE A 98 -6.19 3.06 -10.76
CA ILE A 98 -6.39 2.57 -9.40
C ILE A 98 -6.62 1.07 -9.47
N GLU A 99 -5.65 0.29 -9.02
CA GLU A 99 -5.72 -1.16 -8.95
C GLU A 99 -6.01 -1.63 -7.52
N ARG A 100 -7.07 -2.43 -7.37
CA ARG A 100 -7.33 -3.23 -6.18
C ARG A 100 -6.83 -4.64 -6.41
N GLN A 101 -5.74 -5.02 -5.76
CA GLN A 101 -5.18 -6.37 -5.89
C GLN A 101 -5.58 -7.20 -4.68
N ARG A 102 -6.40 -8.24 -4.90
CA ARG A 102 -6.88 -9.10 -3.82
C ARG A 102 -5.74 -9.93 -3.27
N LEU A 103 -5.55 -9.88 -1.96
CA LEU A 103 -4.67 -10.80 -1.25
C LEU A 103 -5.32 -12.19 -1.20
N SER A 104 -4.51 -13.24 -1.23
CA SER A 104 -5.00 -14.61 -1.15
C SER A 104 -5.81 -14.84 0.12
N PRO A 105 -6.97 -15.53 0.05
CA PRO A 105 -7.73 -15.91 1.23
C PRO A 105 -7.01 -16.96 2.09
N TRP A 106 -5.99 -17.62 1.55
CA TRP A 106 -5.21 -18.65 2.24
C TRP A 106 -4.01 -18.09 2.99
N ALA A 107 -3.63 -16.83 2.75
CA ALA A 107 -2.56 -16.16 3.46
C ALA A 107 -3.04 -15.66 4.83
N LEU A 108 -2.16 -15.69 5.84
CA LEU A 108 -2.39 -14.94 7.07
C LEU A 108 -2.32 -13.45 6.73
N ARG A 109 -3.40 -12.72 7.04
CA ARG A 109 -3.58 -11.35 6.61
C ARG A 109 -4.41 -10.55 7.60
N THR A 110 -4.09 -9.27 7.72
CA THR A 110 -4.82 -8.27 8.49
C THR A 110 -5.85 -7.56 7.61
N THR A 111 -5.56 -7.45 6.32
CA THR A 111 -6.38 -6.80 5.29
C THR A 111 -6.57 -7.70 4.07
N ARG A 112 -7.42 -7.29 3.13
CA ARG A 112 -7.90 -8.05 1.98
C ARG A 112 -7.25 -7.62 0.67
N TRP A 113 -6.71 -6.41 0.61
CA TRP A 113 -6.30 -5.78 -0.63
C TRP A 113 -4.93 -5.12 -0.53
N ASN A 114 -4.24 -5.08 -1.66
CA ASN A 114 -3.25 -4.08 -1.99
C ASN A 114 -3.95 -3.00 -2.81
N PHE A 115 -3.64 -1.72 -2.58
CA PHE A 115 -4.12 -0.63 -3.41
C PHE A 115 -2.96 0.04 -4.12
N ILE A 116 -3.01 0.09 -5.45
CA ILE A 116 -1.93 0.61 -6.28
C ILE A 116 -2.51 1.75 -7.12
N PHE A 117 -1.93 2.94 -6.97
CA PHE A 117 -2.31 4.13 -7.71
C PHE A 117 -1.18 4.48 -8.67
N THR A 118 -1.45 4.43 -9.96
CA THR A 118 -0.44 4.73 -10.97
C THR A 118 -0.81 6.00 -11.72
N VAL A 119 0.03 7.01 -11.62
CA VAL A 119 -0.04 8.24 -12.42
C VAL A 119 0.94 8.08 -13.59
N PRO A 120 0.45 7.85 -14.81
CA PRO A 120 1.37 7.61 -15.91
C PRO A 120 2.14 8.90 -16.24
N GLY A 121 3.44 8.76 -16.48
CA GLY A 121 4.33 9.88 -16.84
C GLY A 121 4.60 9.97 -18.34
N ASP A 122 5.52 10.87 -18.72
CA ASP A 122 6.04 10.95 -20.10
C ASP A 122 6.94 9.76 -20.43
N SER A 123 7.71 9.26 -19.45
CA SER A 123 8.53 8.07 -19.53
C SER A 123 7.81 6.83 -18.93
N PRO A 124 7.99 5.63 -19.50
CA PRO A 124 7.55 4.38 -18.87
C PRO A 124 8.38 3.98 -17.64
N GLU A 125 9.51 4.65 -17.38
CA GLU A 125 10.30 4.42 -16.17
C GLU A 125 9.49 4.77 -14.92
N VAL A 126 9.63 3.95 -13.88
CA VAL A 126 8.76 3.98 -12.70
C VAL A 126 9.50 4.55 -11.49
N PHE A 127 8.87 5.52 -10.84
CA PHE A 127 9.17 5.92 -9.46
C PHE A 127 8.10 5.34 -8.54
N LEU A 128 8.50 4.44 -7.64
CA LEU A 128 7.60 3.71 -6.75
C LEU A 128 7.77 4.20 -5.31
N LEU A 129 6.67 4.63 -4.69
CA LEU A 129 6.58 4.92 -3.27
C LEU A 129 5.62 3.93 -2.61
N VAL A 130 6.00 3.44 -1.44
CA VAL A 130 5.26 2.40 -0.72
C VAL A 130 5.04 2.82 0.72
N ALA A 131 3.82 2.62 1.22
CA ALA A 131 3.48 2.59 2.63
C ALA A 131 2.54 1.42 2.86
N HIS A 132 2.47 0.89 4.08
CA HIS A 132 1.42 -0.07 4.42
C HIS A 132 0.31 0.63 5.19
N TYR A 133 -0.89 0.08 5.11
CA TYR A 133 -2.08 0.66 5.72
C TYR A 133 -2.72 -0.28 6.76
N ASP A 134 -2.16 -1.46 6.96
CA ASP A 134 -2.60 -2.36 8.03
C ASP A 134 -1.85 -2.12 9.34
N THR A 135 -2.40 -2.64 10.43
CA THR A 135 -1.84 -2.50 11.78
C THR A 135 -2.12 -3.73 12.66
N TRP A 136 -1.23 -4.05 13.60
CA TRP A 136 -1.47 -5.08 14.61
C TRP A 136 -2.46 -4.66 15.69
N ARG A 137 -2.26 -3.47 16.27
CA ARG A 137 -3.04 -2.99 17.42
C ARG A 137 -3.06 -1.46 17.49
N GLY A 138 -4.26 -0.91 17.54
CA GLY A 138 -4.46 0.53 17.68
C GLY A 138 -4.58 1.23 16.33
N PRO A 139 -4.59 2.56 16.32
CA PRO A 139 -4.86 3.34 15.12
C PRO A 139 -3.69 3.44 14.14
N GLY A 140 -2.50 2.93 14.48
CA GLY A 140 -1.36 2.90 13.57
C GLY A 140 -0.87 4.29 13.14
N ALA A 141 -0.92 5.30 14.01
CA ALA A 141 -0.63 6.68 13.65
C ALA A 141 0.77 6.86 13.04
N ASP A 142 1.81 6.39 13.76
CA ASP A 142 3.20 6.41 13.30
C ASP A 142 3.52 5.23 12.37
N ASP A 143 2.86 4.10 12.60
CA ASP A 143 3.07 2.83 11.91
C ASP A 143 1.71 2.31 11.36
N ASN A 144 1.29 2.72 10.16
CA ASN A 144 1.99 3.63 9.23
C ASN A 144 1.02 4.62 8.53
N THR A 145 0.04 5.10 9.27
CA THR A 145 -0.94 6.11 8.80
C THR A 145 -0.23 7.38 8.34
N THR A 146 0.87 7.77 8.99
CA THR A 146 1.76 8.86 8.54
C THR A 146 2.27 8.64 7.12
N GLY A 147 2.84 7.47 6.83
CA GLY A 147 3.32 7.13 5.49
C GLY A 147 2.19 7.08 4.47
N GLU A 148 1.05 6.49 4.83
CA GLU A 148 -0.16 6.47 4.00
C GLU A 148 -0.60 7.89 3.60
N GLU A 149 -0.74 8.79 4.58
CA GLU A 149 -1.18 10.17 4.32
C GLU A 149 -0.16 10.95 3.48
N ILE A 150 1.15 10.74 3.71
CA ILE A 150 2.18 11.34 2.86
C ILE A 150 2.03 10.88 1.40
N LEU A 151 1.80 9.58 1.15
CA LEU A 151 1.58 9.05 -0.20
C LEU A 151 0.33 9.64 -0.86
N LYS A 152 -0.80 9.72 -0.13
CA LYS A 152 -2.02 10.38 -0.62
C LYS A 152 -1.77 11.82 -1.01
N GLN A 153 -0.99 12.55 -0.20
CA GLN A 153 -0.64 13.93 -0.48
C GLN A 153 0.27 14.11 -1.70
N TYR A 154 1.20 13.19 -1.97
CA TYR A 154 1.96 13.20 -3.22
C TYR A 154 1.07 12.89 -4.43
N LEU A 155 0.20 11.89 -4.32
CA LEU A 155 -0.74 11.56 -5.39
C LEU A 155 -1.65 12.74 -5.74
N LEU A 156 -2.23 13.41 -4.73
CA LEU A 156 -3.05 14.60 -4.95
C LEU A 156 -2.25 15.73 -5.60
N ALA A 157 -0.99 15.94 -5.22
CA ALA A 157 -0.13 16.94 -5.85
C ALA A 157 0.12 16.62 -7.33
N ASP A 158 0.38 15.35 -7.66
CA ASP A 158 0.55 14.84 -9.01
C ASP A 158 -0.71 14.98 -9.88
N LEU A 159 -1.89 14.82 -9.28
CA LEU A 159 -3.15 14.96 -10.01
C LEU A 159 -3.58 16.43 -10.20
N ARG A 160 -3.16 17.32 -9.30
CA ARG A 160 -3.47 18.77 -9.35
C ARG A 160 -2.51 19.58 -10.22
N THR A 161 -1.37 19.03 -10.61
CA THR A 161 -0.44 19.73 -11.53
C THR A 161 -1.03 19.82 -12.95
N PRO A 162 -0.77 20.91 -13.69
CA PRO A 162 -1.21 21.03 -15.09
C PRO A 162 -0.45 20.09 -16.04
N LYS A 163 0.69 19.52 -15.60
CA LYS A 163 1.55 18.65 -16.43
C LYS A 163 1.75 17.32 -15.74
N ARG A 164 1.78 16.26 -16.55
CA ARG A 164 2.13 14.90 -16.11
C ARG A 164 3.57 14.86 -15.56
N PRO A 165 3.85 13.95 -14.63
CA PRO A 165 5.21 13.74 -14.15
C PRO A 165 6.11 13.20 -15.28
N ARG A 166 7.42 13.45 -15.16
CA ARG A 166 8.40 12.96 -16.15
C ARG A 166 8.49 11.43 -16.14
N LEU A 167 8.51 10.85 -14.95
CA LEU A 167 8.48 9.40 -14.73
C LEU A 167 7.04 8.98 -14.43
N THR A 168 6.72 7.72 -14.69
CA THR A 168 5.47 7.13 -14.19
C THR A 168 5.58 6.96 -12.69
N HIS A 169 4.65 7.54 -11.94
CA HIS A 169 4.65 7.43 -10.48
C HIS A 169 3.66 6.36 -10.04
N VAL A 170 4.11 5.48 -9.14
CA VAL A 170 3.28 4.44 -8.53
C VAL A 170 3.29 4.68 -7.02
N TYR A 171 2.10 4.83 -6.45
CA TYR A 171 1.86 4.90 -5.01
C TYR A 171 1.20 3.60 -4.58
N PHE A 172 1.89 2.82 -3.75
CA PHE A 172 1.44 1.51 -3.35
C PHE A 172 1.11 1.53 -1.85
N LEU A 173 -0.17 1.35 -1.53
CA LEU A 173 -0.64 1.06 -0.18
C LEU A 173 -0.70 -0.46 0.00
N ALA A 174 0.35 -0.99 0.62
CA ALA A 174 0.51 -2.41 0.89
C ALA A 174 -0.41 -2.84 2.02
N GLY A 175 -1.18 -3.90 1.78
CA GLY A 175 -1.97 -4.54 2.82
C GLY A 175 -1.20 -5.70 3.44
N SER A 176 -1.43 -5.92 4.73
CA SER A 176 -0.85 -7.06 5.47
C SER A 176 0.67 -7.07 5.51
N GLU A 177 1.32 -5.89 5.45
CA GLU A 177 2.77 -5.75 5.65
C GLU A 177 3.15 -6.26 7.02
N GLU A 178 2.32 -5.98 8.02
CA GLU A 178 2.65 -6.34 9.39
C GLU A 178 2.57 -7.86 9.63
N CYS A 179 2.01 -8.62 8.68
CA CYS A 179 2.09 -10.08 8.66
C CYS A 179 3.44 -10.59 8.09
N GLY A 180 4.34 -9.70 7.66
CA GLY A 180 5.61 -10.00 7.01
C GLY A 180 6.57 -10.83 7.86
N LEU A 181 6.60 -10.61 9.19
CA LEU A 181 7.36 -11.45 10.12
C LEU A 181 6.84 -12.89 10.16
N VAL A 182 5.51 -13.07 10.03
CA VAL A 182 4.90 -14.40 9.94
C VAL A 182 5.23 -15.05 8.58
N GLY A 183 5.26 -14.26 7.51
CA GLY A 183 5.74 -14.69 6.20
C GLY A 183 7.20 -15.16 6.22
N LEU A 184 8.10 -14.44 6.90
CA LEU A 184 9.49 -14.87 7.11
C LEU A 184 9.58 -16.16 7.94
N LEU A 185 8.82 -16.25 9.03
CA LEU A 185 8.79 -17.47 9.85
C LEU A 185 8.31 -18.69 9.04
N SER A 186 7.30 -18.52 8.18
CA SER A 186 6.84 -19.57 7.28
C SER A 186 7.92 -20.02 6.29
N GLN A 187 8.72 -19.08 5.76
CA GLN A 187 9.86 -19.42 4.88
C GLN A 187 10.92 -20.24 5.61
N LEU A 188 11.23 -19.89 6.86
CA LEU A 188 12.17 -20.66 7.68
C LEU A 188 11.65 -22.07 7.99
N LEU A 189 10.35 -22.22 8.28
CA LEU A 189 9.72 -23.51 8.52
C LEU A 189 9.68 -24.38 7.25
N LEU A 190 9.41 -23.79 6.08
CA LEU A 190 9.51 -24.47 4.79
C LEU A 190 10.93 -24.97 4.53
N ALA A 191 11.93 -24.10 4.70
CA ALA A 191 13.33 -24.46 4.53
C ALA A 191 13.72 -25.62 5.47
N GLY A 192 13.29 -25.56 6.74
CA GLY A 192 13.46 -26.65 7.71
C GLY A 192 12.79 -27.96 7.28
N GLY A 193 11.56 -27.89 6.76
CA GLY A 193 10.82 -29.05 6.25
C GLY A 193 11.51 -29.71 5.05
N LEU A 194 12.03 -28.91 4.12
CA LEU A 194 12.79 -29.39 2.97
C LEU A 194 14.12 -30.04 3.39
N ILE A 195 14.85 -29.44 4.33
CA ILE A 195 16.06 -30.03 4.90
C ILE A 195 15.75 -31.36 5.56
N ALA A 196 14.67 -31.44 6.35
CA ALA A 196 14.22 -32.68 6.98
C ALA A 196 13.86 -33.75 5.94
N ALA A 197 13.18 -33.39 4.85
CA ALA A 197 12.86 -34.32 3.77
C ALA A 197 14.12 -34.89 3.08
N ILE A 198 15.12 -34.03 2.84
CA ILE A 198 16.42 -34.44 2.28
C ILE A 198 17.13 -35.41 3.24
N GLN A 199 17.13 -35.12 4.55
CA GLN A 199 17.73 -36.01 5.56
C GLN A 199 16.98 -37.33 5.70
N ALA A 200 15.64 -37.31 5.62
CA ALA A 200 14.82 -38.52 5.62
C ALA A 200 15.18 -39.45 4.46
N TRP A 201 15.35 -38.86 3.27
CA TRP A 201 15.77 -39.59 2.06
C TRP A 201 17.19 -40.13 2.19
N GLN A 202 18.15 -39.31 2.63
CA GLN A 202 19.56 -39.70 2.72
C GLN A 202 19.82 -40.76 3.80
N GLN A 203 19.09 -40.72 4.92
CA GLN A 203 19.32 -41.58 6.08
C GLN A 203 18.29 -42.70 6.24
N GLY A 204 17.24 -42.75 5.40
CA GLY A 204 16.14 -43.69 5.56
C GLY A 204 15.37 -43.54 6.89
N SER A 205 15.33 -42.32 7.44
CA SER A 205 14.82 -42.06 8.79
C SER A 205 13.36 -41.61 8.81
N TRP A 206 12.51 -42.40 9.46
CA TRP A 206 11.10 -42.09 9.68
C TRP A 206 10.88 -40.85 10.56
N LEU A 207 11.82 -40.54 11.45
CA LEU A 207 11.76 -39.35 12.30
C LEU A 207 11.88 -38.06 11.47
N TYR A 208 12.84 -38.02 10.54
CA TYR A 208 12.99 -36.87 9.64
C TYR A 208 11.83 -36.77 8.65
N LEU A 209 11.26 -37.90 8.21
CA LEU A 209 10.06 -37.89 7.37
C LEU A 209 8.85 -37.31 8.11
N ALA A 210 8.63 -37.71 9.36
CA ALA A 210 7.56 -37.16 10.19
C ALA A 210 7.75 -35.65 10.43
N ALA A 211 8.98 -35.20 10.69
CA ALA A 211 9.29 -33.78 10.83
C ALA A 211 9.03 -32.99 9.53
N ALA A 212 9.43 -33.53 8.37
CA ALA A 212 9.15 -32.92 7.07
C ALA A 212 7.66 -32.78 6.80
N LEU A 213 6.87 -33.84 7.05
CA LEU A 213 5.43 -33.84 6.88
C LEU A 213 4.71 -32.90 7.86
N ALA A 214 5.24 -32.72 9.07
CA ALA A 214 4.70 -31.77 10.05
C ALA A 214 4.98 -30.31 9.69
N LEU A 215 6.14 -30.02 9.07
CA LEU A 215 6.55 -28.66 8.70
C LEU A 215 5.98 -28.20 7.35
N CYS A 216 5.68 -29.13 6.43
CA CYS A 216 5.19 -28.81 5.08
C CYS A 216 3.86 -27.99 5.05
N PRO A 217 2.84 -28.31 5.87
CA PRO A 217 1.61 -27.51 5.93
C PRO A 217 1.80 -26.10 6.49
N LEU A 218 2.86 -25.88 7.27
CA LEU A 218 3.22 -24.58 7.85
C LEU A 218 3.98 -23.67 6.87
N ALA A 219 4.33 -24.19 5.68
CA ALA A 219 4.86 -23.44 4.56
C ALA A 219 3.77 -22.75 3.71
N SER A 220 2.50 -23.07 3.97
CA SER A 220 1.35 -22.56 3.21
C SER A 220 1.04 -21.09 3.49
N TYR A 221 1.69 -20.45 4.48
CA TYR A 221 1.56 -19.01 4.77
C TYR A 221 2.37 -18.15 3.80
N ARG A 222 2.36 -18.55 2.53
CA ARG A 222 3.02 -17.83 1.46
C ARG A 222 2.20 -16.57 1.19
N PHE A 223 2.86 -15.42 1.22
CA PHE A 223 2.35 -14.16 0.66
C PHE A 223 1.56 -14.46 -0.61
N GLY A 224 0.30 -14.00 -0.63
CA GLY A 224 -0.81 -14.60 -1.38
C GLY A 224 -0.57 -15.07 -2.80
#